data_AF-A0A163U7K4-F1
#
_entry.id   AF-A0A163U7K4-F1
#
_cell.length_a   1.000
_cell.length_b   1.000
_cell.length_c   1.000
_cell.angle_alpha   90.00
_cell.angle_beta   90.00
_cell.angle_gamma   90.00
#
_symmetry.space_group_name_H-M   'P 1'
#
loop_
_entity.id
_entity.type
_entity.pdbx_description
1 polymer ?
#
loop_
_entity_poly.entity_id
_entity_poly.type
_entity_poly.pdbx_seq_one_letter_code
_entity_poly.pdbx_strand_id
1 'polypeptide(L)'
;MRTGQWLAHGSLGLVCLLLFAVPSMAGEWRALVIGIDAYEHVSPLKGAVNDGRDIAETLEAAGVRDLTALYDGEATRAAVLSSWQGLISRSGPEDVLVLSYAGHGAQEPEWLAGSEEDGFDEVFLLAGFDVAAPGNGERLRDDDVAAMLRAAGGRSVLVLADSCHSGTMTRSIDPRIKRLGTRLVGLPPFEDDVLRSTPLPPGLAQAGAPGEDLEDLDNVIYVGATVDGQVIPELLIGGKPRGALSWAFARGVEGRADLDRDGGISMAELSRFLKETVRVATEGRQSPSLSIGGETRAAVLPRVDGAIFDRSTNGLTLAASTGTADPLLESLSLKHQGRVKVMGEGNADLFWDVEEGDVLTKFGDVVLKGGAGNADRFSEVVTKWVFLSDLYALSRDRQPIEGTLQPAVGHIPEGSPFKVGLTSAQEGYMAVFALEADGTLRVLAPDRIADPLGKDTSVEAGNPYVLNLRAALPFGADHIVMVRSSNPMPRLVGVLSALDGWPLSADLLPQMLKLIDQTADAIGIAAVYTEPAG
;
A
#
# COMPACT_ATOMS: atom_id res chain seq x y z
N MET A 1 23.04 -83.17 44.09
CA MET A 1 22.68 -84.11 43.02
C MET A 1 21.77 -83.38 42.02
N ARG A 2 22.14 -83.43 40.72
CA ARG A 2 21.39 -83.10 39.49
C ARG A 2 20.83 -81.67 39.33
N THR A 3 21.46 -80.77 38.56
CA THR A 3 21.49 -80.59 37.07
C THR A 3 20.14 -80.29 36.42
N GLY A 4 20.05 -79.16 35.71
CA GLY A 4 19.05 -78.94 34.65
C GLY A 4 18.74 -77.47 34.35
N GLN A 5 19.51 -76.85 33.44
CA GLN A 5 19.22 -75.58 32.78
C GLN A 5 17.96 -75.70 31.89
N TRP A 6 17.12 -74.66 31.85
CA TRP A 6 16.36 -74.28 30.64
C TRP A 6 16.26 -72.75 30.57
N LEU A 7 16.77 -72.21 29.46
CA LEU A 7 16.70 -70.82 29.02
C LEU A 7 15.26 -70.48 28.62
N ALA A 8 14.70 -69.41 29.17
CA ALA A 8 13.51 -68.75 28.61
C ALA A 8 13.89 -67.32 28.24
N HIS A 9 13.98 -67.07 26.93
CA HIS A 9 14.16 -65.74 26.37
C HIS A 9 12.83 -64.99 26.50
N GLY A 10 12.79 -63.97 27.36
CA GLY A 10 11.68 -63.03 27.43
C GLY A 10 11.80 -62.01 26.30
N SER A 11 11.00 -62.19 25.25
CA SER A 11 10.80 -61.22 24.18
C SER A 11 10.13 -59.97 24.76
N LEU A 12 10.87 -58.87 24.92
CA LEU A 12 10.27 -57.55 25.14
C LEU A 12 9.53 -57.17 23.86
N GLY A 13 8.19 -57.22 23.90
CA GLY A 13 7.35 -56.68 22.84
C GLY A 13 7.51 -55.16 22.81
N LEU A 14 8.18 -54.66 21.77
CA LEU A 14 8.20 -53.24 21.42
C LEU A 14 6.79 -52.87 20.93
N VAL A 15 5.97 -52.28 21.80
CA VAL A 15 4.73 -51.64 21.38
C VAL A 15 5.12 -50.35 20.64
N CYS A 16 5.26 -50.43 19.32
CA CYS A 16 5.29 -49.26 18.45
C CYS A 16 3.93 -48.56 18.54
N LEU A 17 3.83 -47.53 19.39
CA LEU A 17 2.80 -46.49 19.23
C LEU A 17 3.08 -45.80 17.90
N LEU A 18 2.40 -46.24 16.85
CA LEU A 18 2.22 -45.47 15.63
C LEU A 18 1.34 -44.27 16.01
N LEU A 19 1.97 -43.16 16.39
CA LEU A 19 1.35 -41.84 16.34
C LEU A 19 1.02 -41.59 14.87
N PHE A 20 -0.23 -41.86 14.48
CA PHE A 20 -0.79 -41.28 13.28
C PHE A 20 -0.77 -39.77 13.50
N ALA A 21 0.21 -39.09 12.91
CA ALA A 21 0.14 -37.66 12.68
C ALA A 21 -1.12 -37.45 11.83
N VAL A 22 -2.22 -37.08 12.46
CA VAL A 22 -3.37 -36.52 11.75
C VAL A 22 -2.79 -35.27 11.09
N PRO A 23 -2.77 -35.16 9.75
CA PRO A 23 -2.41 -33.90 9.14
C PRO A 23 -3.43 -32.89 9.68
N SER A 24 -2.95 -31.92 10.45
CA SER A 24 -3.70 -30.68 10.64
C SER A 24 -3.88 -30.17 9.21
N MET A 25 -5.12 -30.25 8.71
CA MET A 25 -5.46 -29.63 7.44
C MET A 25 -5.26 -28.13 7.71
N ALA A 26 -4.26 -27.54 7.06
CA ALA A 26 -4.13 -26.09 7.03
C ALA A 26 -5.46 -25.52 6.50
N GLY A 27 -5.99 -24.49 7.15
CA GLY A 27 -7.24 -23.85 6.73
C GLY A 27 -7.16 -23.40 5.27
N GLU A 28 -8.26 -23.54 4.54
CA GLU A 28 -8.35 -23.08 3.15
C GLU A 28 -8.68 -21.59 3.12
N TRP A 29 -8.12 -20.89 2.14
CA TRP A 29 -8.54 -19.53 1.82
C TRP A 29 -9.74 -19.57 0.89
N ARG A 30 -10.69 -18.68 1.12
CA ARG A 30 -11.88 -18.50 0.27
C ARG A 30 -12.12 -17.02 0.08
N ALA A 31 -12.53 -16.60 -1.12
CA ALA A 31 -12.58 -15.18 -1.43
C ALA A 31 -13.89 -14.76 -2.13
N LEU A 32 -14.40 -13.60 -1.74
CA LEU A 32 -15.36 -12.81 -2.49
C LEU A 32 -14.64 -11.55 -2.97
N VAL A 33 -14.52 -11.39 -4.28
CA VAL A 33 -13.84 -10.25 -4.91
C VAL A 33 -14.84 -9.43 -5.69
N ILE A 34 -14.93 -8.13 -5.40
CA ILE A 34 -15.91 -7.21 -5.99
C ILE A 34 -15.14 -6.06 -6.64
N GLY A 35 -15.43 -5.77 -7.91
CA GLY A 35 -14.84 -4.66 -8.65
C GLY A 35 -15.87 -3.99 -9.55
N ILE A 36 -16.14 -2.69 -9.36
CA ILE A 36 -17.23 -2.00 -10.06
C ILE A 36 -16.70 -0.74 -10.74
N ASP A 37 -16.65 -0.77 -12.07
CA ASP A 37 -16.33 0.39 -12.90
C ASP A 37 -17.60 1.01 -13.50
N ALA A 38 -18.53 0.17 -13.97
CA ALA A 38 -19.76 0.59 -14.62
C ALA A 38 -20.91 0.70 -13.62
N TYR A 39 -21.20 1.93 -13.20
CA TYR A 39 -22.39 2.28 -12.43
C TYR A 39 -23.52 2.76 -13.36
N GLU A 40 -24.76 2.41 -13.04
CA GLU A 40 -25.92 2.79 -13.86
C GLU A 40 -26.28 4.28 -13.73
N HIS A 41 -26.22 4.83 -12.51
CA HIS A 41 -26.63 6.21 -12.20
C HIS A 41 -25.55 7.05 -11.53
N VAL A 42 -24.37 6.49 -11.28
CA VAL A 42 -23.19 7.17 -10.72
C VAL A 42 -22.12 7.28 -11.80
N SER A 43 -21.18 8.21 -11.64
CA SER A 43 -20.06 8.33 -12.58
C SER A 43 -19.25 7.04 -12.64
N PRO A 44 -18.82 6.59 -13.83
CA PRO A 44 -18.05 5.37 -13.94
C PRO A 44 -16.60 5.55 -13.48
N LEU A 45 -16.02 4.45 -12.99
CA LEU A 45 -14.60 4.28 -12.75
C LEU A 45 -13.95 3.51 -13.92
N LYS A 46 -12.64 3.28 -13.90
CA LYS A 46 -11.89 2.61 -14.98
C LYS A 46 -10.88 1.56 -14.49
N GLY A 47 -10.73 1.39 -13.19
CA GLY A 47 -9.70 0.60 -12.56
C GLY A 47 -10.18 -0.36 -11.47
N ALA A 48 -11.40 -0.23 -10.97
CA ALA A 48 -11.94 -1.13 -9.96
C ALA A 48 -12.11 -2.57 -10.47
N VAL A 49 -12.53 -2.75 -11.74
CA VAL A 49 -12.59 -4.10 -12.33
C VAL A 49 -11.19 -4.65 -12.57
N ASN A 50 -10.22 -3.80 -12.93
CA ASN A 50 -8.82 -4.23 -13.07
C ASN A 50 -8.25 -4.71 -11.73
N ASP A 51 -8.57 -4.01 -10.64
CA ASP A 51 -8.18 -4.36 -9.27
C ASP A 51 -8.75 -5.71 -8.87
N GLY A 52 -10.07 -5.88 -8.99
CA GLY A 52 -10.72 -7.15 -8.67
C GLY A 52 -10.17 -8.32 -9.48
N ARG A 53 -9.90 -8.12 -10.78
CA ARG A 53 -9.27 -9.17 -11.61
C ARG A 53 -7.85 -9.53 -11.17
N ASP A 54 -7.01 -8.55 -10.85
CA ASP A 54 -5.62 -8.81 -10.43
C ASP A 54 -5.57 -9.54 -9.08
N ILE A 55 -6.46 -9.19 -8.15
CA ILE A 55 -6.62 -9.89 -6.88
C ILE A 55 -7.11 -11.31 -7.11
N ALA A 56 -8.17 -11.50 -7.90
CA ALA A 56 -8.73 -12.82 -8.17
C ALA A 56 -7.71 -13.75 -8.83
N GLU A 57 -7.05 -13.30 -9.91
CA GLU A 57 -6.02 -14.06 -10.63
C GLU A 57 -4.84 -14.42 -9.71
N THR A 58 -4.44 -13.49 -8.82
CA THR A 58 -3.35 -13.72 -7.87
C THR A 58 -3.73 -14.75 -6.80
N LEU A 59 -4.92 -14.65 -6.22
CA LEU A 59 -5.40 -15.59 -5.21
C LEU A 59 -5.56 -16.99 -5.82
N GLU A 60 -6.12 -17.10 -7.03
CA GLU A 60 -6.20 -18.38 -7.75
C GLU A 60 -4.81 -18.98 -8.00
N ALA A 61 -3.84 -18.15 -8.41
CA ALA A 61 -2.45 -18.56 -8.60
C ALA A 61 -1.78 -19.00 -7.28
N ALA A 62 -2.19 -18.43 -6.14
CA ALA A 62 -1.75 -18.83 -4.80
C ALA A 62 -2.46 -20.10 -4.28
N GLY A 63 -3.35 -20.69 -5.08
CA GLY A 63 -4.02 -21.94 -4.77
C GLY A 63 -5.38 -21.78 -4.09
N VAL A 64 -5.94 -20.57 -4.03
CA VAL A 64 -7.32 -20.33 -3.60
C VAL A 64 -8.27 -20.93 -4.62
N ARG A 65 -9.05 -21.95 -4.22
CA ARG A 65 -9.96 -22.68 -5.12
C ARG A 65 -11.42 -22.28 -4.99
N ASP A 66 -11.83 -21.76 -3.84
CA ASP A 66 -13.20 -21.29 -3.60
C ASP A 66 -13.21 -19.75 -3.64
N LEU A 67 -13.24 -19.21 -4.86
CA LEU A 67 -13.26 -17.78 -5.14
C LEU A 67 -14.50 -17.44 -5.97
N THR A 68 -15.22 -16.41 -5.56
CA THR A 68 -16.32 -15.80 -6.33
C THR A 68 -15.92 -14.37 -6.65
N ALA A 69 -15.98 -13.99 -7.92
CA ALA A 69 -15.75 -12.62 -8.36
C ALA A 69 -17.03 -12.02 -8.95
N LEU A 70 -17.35 -10.78 -8.57
CA LEU A 70 -18.50 -10.03 -9.05
C LEU A 70 -18.01 -8.71 -9.67
N TYR A 71 -18.25 -8.53 -10.96
CA TYR A 71 -17.81 -7.33 -11.69
C TYR A 71 -18.98 -6.54 -12.25
N ASP A 72 -18.90 -5.21 -12.16
CA ASP A 72 -19.89 -4.29 -12.72
C ASP A 72 -21.33 -4.71 -12.35
N GLY A 73 -22.23 -4.84 -13.34
CA GLY A 73 -23.64 -5.20 -13.12
C GLY A 73 -23.88 -6.56 -12.44
N GLU A 74 -22.86 -7.40 -12.27
CA GLU A 74 -22.96 -8.63 -11.46
C GLU A 74 -22.94 -8.33 -9.96
N ALA A 75 -22.30 -7.22 -9.56
CA ALA A 75 -22.15 -6.79 -8.18
C ALA A 75 -23.43 -6.11 -7.67
N THR A 76 -24.52 -6.88 -7.59
CA THR A 76 -25.79 -6.48 -6.95
C THR A 76 -25.78 -6.82 -5.47
N ARG A 77 -26.60 -6.15 -4.65
CA ARG A 77 -26.67 -6.41 -3.21
C ARG A 77 -27.03 -7.86 -2.92
N ALA A 78 -28.00 -8.39 -3.66
CA ALA A 78 -28.40 -9.79 -3.55
C ALA A 78 -27.25 -10.77 -3.90
N ALA A 79 -26.48 -10.49 -4.95
CA ALA A 79 -25.34 -11.31 -5.34
C ALA A 79 -24.22 -11.29 -4.30
N VAL A 80 -23.89 -10.11 -3.76
CA VAL A 80 -22.86 -9.97 -2.72
C VAL A 80 -23.25 -10.76 -1.45
N LEU A 81 -24.46 -10.53 -0.94
CA LEU A 81 -24.93 -11.19 0.29
C LEU A 81 -25.02 -12.71 0.13
N SER A 82 -25.55 -13.19 -1.01
CA SER A 82 -25.66 -14.63 -1.26
C SER A 82 -24.29 -15.30 -1.47
N SER A 83 -23.35 -14.62 -2.12
CA SER A 83 -21.98 -15.12 -2.31
C SER A 83 -21.24 -15.24 -0.98
N TRP A 84 -21.34 -14.22 -0.13
CA TRP A 84 -20.75 -14.24 1.21
C TRP A 84 -21.34 -15.34 2.11
N GLN A 85 -22.67 -15.46 2.14
CA GLN A 85 -23.34 -16.55 2.85
C GLN A 85 -22.92 -17.93 2.31
N GLY A 86 -22.77 -18.05 0.99
CA GLY A 86 -22.27 -19.25 0.33
C GLY A 86 -20.87 -19.63 0.80
N LEU A 87 -19.94 -18.67 0.85
CA LEU A 87 -18.58 -18.90 1.34
C LEU A 87 -18.57 -19.36 2.80
N ILE A 88 -19.35 -18.72 3.68
CA ILE A 88 -19.49 -19.13 5.09
C ILE A 88 -20.01 -20.56 5.21
N SER A 89 -21.00 -20.94 4.38
CA SER A 89 -21.62 -22.27 4.46
C SER A 89 -20.66 -23.41 4.08
N ARG A 90 -19.64 -23.11 3.28
CA ARG A 90 -18.65 -24.09 2.81
C ARG A 90 -17.36 -24.08 3.63
N SER A 91 -17.15 -23.09 4.50
CA SER A 91 -15.89 -22.90 5.22
C SER A 91 -15.79 -23.63 6.55
N GLY A 92 -14.61 -24.16 6.83
CA GLY A 92 -14.23 -24.71 8.13
C GLY A 92 -13.89 -23.63 9.17
N PRO A 93 -13.77 -23.98 10.46
CA PRO A 93 -13.41 -23.02 11.52
C PRO A 93 -12.01 -22.43 11.40
N GLU A 94 -11.08 -23.12 10.73
CA GLU A 94 -9.70 -22.67 10.53
C GLU A 94 -9.49 -21.99 9.16
N ASP A 95 -10.55 -21.90 8.33
CA ASP A 95 -10.49 -21.26 7.02
C ASP A 95 -10.38 -19.73 7.14
N VAL A 96 -9.79 -19.12 6.13
CA VAL A 96 -9.68 -17.66 6.00
C VAL A 96 -10.65 -17.19 4.93
N LEU A 97 -11.51 -16.23 5.29
CA LEU A 97 -12.42 -15.59 4.34
C LEU A 97 -11.84 -14.24 3.90
N VAL A 98 -11.77 -14.00 2.59
CA VAL A 98 -11.34 -12.72 2.02
C VAL A 98 -12.56 -12.01 1.44
N LEU A 99 -12.78 -10.76 1.84
CA LEU A 99 -13.72 -9.84 1.21
C LEU A 99 -12.92 -8.70 0.58
N SER A 100 -12.85 -8.65 -0.74
CA SER A 100 -12.22 -7.56 -1.47
C SER A 100 -13.28 -6.70 -2.15
N TYR A 101 -13.23 -5.39 -1.96
CA TYR A 101 -14.09 -4.42 -2.61
C TYR A 101 -13.26 -3.29 -3.24
N ALA A 102 -13.43 -3.08 -4.54
CA ALA A 102 -12.95 -1.90 -5.26
C ALA A 102 -14.13 -1.23 -5.96
N GLY A 103 -14.35 0.06 -5.69
CA GLY A 103 -15.49 0.80 -6.21
C GLY A 103 -15.68 2.14 -5.50
N HIS A 104 -16.84 2.75 -5.70
CA HIS A 104 -17.24 3.96 -5.00
C HIS A 104 -17.54 3.69 -3.51
N GLY A 105 -16.92 4.49 -2.65
CA GLY A 105 -17.32 4.72 -1.26
C GLY A 105 -18.14 6.00 -1.14
N ALA A 106 -19.04 6.06 -0.17
CA ALA A 106 -19.93 7.17 0.04
C ALA A 106 -20.32 7.32 1.52
N GLN A 107 -20.83 8.50 1.87
CA GLN A 107 -21.41 8.77 3.20
C GLN A 107 -22.89 9.10 3.09
N GLU A 108 -23.69 8.58 4.02
CA GLU A 108 -25.10 8.93 4.21
C GLU A 108 -25.38 9.31 5.67
N PRO A 109 -26.42 10.13 5.97
CA PRO A 109 -26.75 10.43 7.35
C PRO A 109 -27.07 9.16 8.16
N GLU A 110 -26.53 9.08 9.37
CA GLU A 110 -26.68 7.91 10.24
C GLU A 110 -28.15 7.55 10.49
N TRP A 111 -28.45 6.26 10.58
CA TRP A 111 -29.82 5.81 10.87
C TRP A 111 -30.23 6.03 12.33
N LEU A 112 -29.27 5.96 13.25
CA LEU A 112 -29.45 6.13 14.68
C LEU A 112 -28.63 7.32 15.16
N ALA A 113 -29.29 8.44 15.45
CA ALA A 113 -28.59 9.65 15.87
C ALA A 113 -27.60 9.42 17.04
N GLY A 114 -26.34 9.76 16.82
CA GLY A 114 -25.23 9.57 17.76
C GLY A 114 -24.65 8.16 17.79
N SER A 115 -24.85 7.34 16.75
CA SER A 115 -24.11 6.08 16.57
C SER A 115 -22.68 6.34 16.10
N GLU A 116 -22.46 7.41 15.32
CA GLU A 116 -21.13 7.78 14.81
C GLU A 116 -20.69 9.17 15.29
N GLU A 117 -19.38 9.40 15.43
CA GLU A 117 -18.84 10.68 15.94
C GLU A 117 -19.10 11.86 15.00
N ASP A 118 -19.16 11.62 13.69
CA ASP A 118 -19.41 12.64 12.66
C ASP A 118 -20.88 12.71 12.20
N GLY A 119 -21.70 11.74 12.60
CA GLY A 119 -23.13 11.63 12.29
C GLY A 119 -23.46 11.07 10.91
N PHE A 120 -22.52 10.38 10.25
CA PHE A 120 -22.71 9.75 8.94
C PHE A 120 -22.34 8.27 8.98
N ASP A 121 -23.11 7.42 8.31
CA ASP A 121 -22.73 6.03 8.03
C ASP A 121 -21.88 5.99 6.75
N GLU A 122 -20.88 5.12 6.72
CA GLU A 122 -20.07 4.81 5.55
C GLU A 122 -20.69 3.70 4.68
N VAL A 123 -20.60 3.86 3.36
CA VAL A 123 -21.37 3.02 2.41
C VAL A 123 -20.54 2.62 1.20
N PHE A 124 -20.61 1.35 0.82
CA PHE A 124 -20.17 0.86 -0.49
C PHE A 124 -21.32 0.90 -1.50
N LEU A 125 -21.11 1.60 -2.63
CA LEU A 125 -22.10 1.67 -3.70
C LEU A 125 -21.98 0.48 -4.65
N LEU A 126 -23.11 -0.15 -4.96
CA LEU A 126 -23.18 -1.26 -5.91
C LEU A 126 -23.60 -0.77 -7.30
N ALA A 127 -23.45 -1.62 -8.32
CA ALA A 127 -23.52 -1.18 -9.72
C ALA A 127 -24.86 -0.53 -10.11
N GLY A 128 -25.96 -1.03 -9.55
CA GLY A 128 -27.32 -0.53 -9.77
C GLY A 128 -27.75 0.61 -8.84
N PHE A 129 -26.83 1.22 -8.08
CA PHE A 129 -27.17 2.28 -7.13
C PHE A 129 -27.82 3.49 -7.83
N ASP A 130 -28.95 3.94 -7.29
CA ASP A 130 -29.64 5.19 -7.59
C ASP A 130 -30.02 5.86 -6.26
N VAL A 131 -30.09 7.18 -6.20
CA VAL A 131 -30.66 7.88 -5.04
C VAL A 131 -32.16 7.59 -4.90
N ALA A 132 -32.85 7.34 -6.02
CA ALA A 132 -34.26 7.00 -6.03
C ALA A 132 -34.51 5.52 -5.68
N ALA A 133 -35.65 5.25 -5.02
CA ALA A 133 -36.13 3.88 -4.85
C ALA A 133 -36.56 3.25 -6.19
N PRO A 134 -36.32 1.95 -6.43
CA PRO A 134 -35.71 1.00 -5.50
C PRO A 134 -34.17 0.94 -5.54
N GLY A 135 -33.52 1.69 -6.45
CA GLY A 135 -32.06 1.64 -6.67
C GLY A 135 -31.23 2.09 -5.47
N ASN A 136 -31.80 2.86 -4.54
CA ASN A 136 -31.13 3.18 -3.28
C ASN A 136 -30.85 1.93 -2.44
N GLY A 137 -31.55 0.81 -2.68
CA GLY A 137 -31.26 -0.48 -2.06
C GLY A 137 -29.96 -1.14 -2.54
N GLU A 138 -29.35 -0.68 -3.64
CA GLU A 138 -28.10 -1.23 -4.18
C GLU A 138 -26.87 -0.58 -3.51
N ARG A 139 -26.79 -0.74 -2.19
CA ARG A 139 -25.67 -0.27 -1.36
C ARG A 139 -25.46 -1.18 -0.15
N LEU A 140 -24.25 -1.18 0.40
CA LEU A 140 -23.90 -1.86 1.66
C LEU A 140 -23.44 -0.83 2.66
N ARG A 141 -24.19 -0.66 3.75
CA ARG A 141 -23.78 0.15 4.90
C ARG A 141 -22.67 -0.58 5.68
N ASP A 142 -21.80 0.15 6.34
CA ASP A 142 -20.88 -0.37 7.37
C ASP A 142 -21.54 -1.36 8.33
N ASP A 143 -22.75 -1.08 8.82
CA ASP A 143 -23.59 -1.97 9.63
C ASP A 143 -23.88 -3.30 8.95
N ASP A 144 -24.19 -3.26 7.64
CA ASP A 144 -24.45 -4.47 6.85
C ASP A 144 -23.17 -5.30 6.73
N VAL A 145 -22.05 -4.64 6.46
CA VAL A 145 -20.73 -5.26 6.38
C VAL A 145 -20.36 -5.85 7.74
N ALA A 146 -20.58 -5.13 8.85
CA ALA A 146 -20.27 -5.60 10.20
C ALA A 146 -21.06 -6.86 10.55
N ALA A 147 -22.35 -6.89 10.22
CA ALA A 147 -23.19 -8.08 10.39
C ALA A 147 -22.69 -9.26 9.52
N MET A 148 -22.28 -9.00 8.27
CA MET A 148 -21.66 -10.00 7.41
C MET A 148 -20.38 -10.58 8.02
N LEU A 149 -19.50 -9.74 8.57
CA LEU A 149 -18.25 -10.17 9.21
C LEU A 149 -18.52 -10.97 10.49
N ARG A 150 -19.45 -10.53 11.35
CA ARG A 150 -19.88 -11.29 12.53
C ARG A 150 -20.44 -12.66 12.16
N ALA A 151 -21.13 -12.78 11.03
CA ALA A 151 -21.65 -14.06 10.53
C ALA A 151 -20.54 -15.06 10.13
N ALA A 152 -19.31 -14.61 9.91
CA ALA A 152 -18.16 -15.50 9.72
C ALA A 152 -17.83 -16.31 11.00
N GLY A 153 -18.29 -15.88 12.17
CA GLY A 153 -18.04 -16.55 13.44
C GLY A 153 -16.55 -16.51 13.80
N GLY A 154 -16.01 -17.59 14.37
CA GLY A 154 -14.60 -17.65 14.79
C GLY A 154 -13.56 -17.80 13.67
N ARG A 155 -13.95 -17.64 12.40
CA ARG A 155 -13.04 -17.75 11.25
C ARG A 155 -12.25 -16.48 11.08
N SER A 156 -11.01 -16.56 10.60
CA SER A 156 -10.26 -15.35 10.24
C SER A 156 -10.85 -14.70 9.00
N VAL A 157 -11.04 -13.38 9.03
CA VAL A 157 -11.54 -12.61 7.89
C VAL A 157 -10.55 -11.53 7.52
N LEU A 158 -10.20 -11.43 6.25
CA LEU A 158 -9.43 -10.34 5.67
C LEU A 158 -10.35 -9.49 4.80
N VAL A 159 -10.52 -8.22 5.16
CA VAL A 159 -11.25 -7.24 4.36
C VAL A 159 -10.25 -6.33 3.67
N LEU A 160 -10.38 -6.19 2.35
CA LEU A 160 -9.60 -5.27 1.53
C LEU A 160 -10.55 -4.29 0.85
N ALA A 161 -10.58 -3.06 1.32
CA ALA A 161 -11.46 -2.02 0.80
C ALA A 161 -10.63 -0.93 0.10
N ASP A 162 -10.62 -0.97 -1.23
CA ASP A 162 -9.99 0.03 -2.09
C ASP A 162 -11.04 1.06 -2.58
N SER A 163 -11.72 1.65 -1.61
CA SER A 163 -12.68 2.74 -1.75
C SER A 163 -12.25 3.90 -0.85
N CYS A 164 -12.45 5.14 -1.28
CA CYS A 164 -12.15 6.29 -0.43
C CYS A 164 -13.25 6.42 0.64
N HIS A 165 -12.85 6.49 1.92
CA HIS A 165 -13.72 6.90 3.03
C HIS A 165 -13.29 8.27 3.56
N SER A 166 -14.26 8.92 4.19
CA SER A 166 -14.28 10.33 4.54
C SER A 166 -13.21 10.75 5.55
N GLY A 167 -12.86 12.04 5.51
CA GLY A 167 -11.96 12.60 6.52
C GLY A 167 -11.91 14.11 6.47
N THR A 168 -11.73 14.73 5.30
CA THR A 168 -11.96 16.19 5.05
C THR A 168 -11.45 16.58 3.67
N MET A 169 -12.28 17.03 2.73
CA MET A 169 -11.80 17.28 1.36
C MET A 169 -12.17 18.66 0.83
N THR A 170 -11.18 19.55 0.70
CA THR A 170 -11.28 20.78 -0.10
C THR A 170 -9.93 21.17 -0.73
N ARG A 171 -9.44 20.47 -1.77
CA ARG A 171 -8.39 21.03 -2.66
C ARG A 171 -8.54 20.60 -4.13
N SER A 172 -8.17 21.52 -5.01
CA SER A 172 -8.32 21.49 -6.47
C SER A 172 -7.22 20.69 -7.18
N ILE A 173 -7.60 19.93 -8.21
CA ILE A 173 -6.72 19.13 -9.08
C ILE A 173 -6.36 19.92 -10.36
N ASP A 174 -5.10 19.83 -10.80
CA ASP A 174 -4.57 20.51 -12.01
C ASP A 174 -5.30 20.05 -13.30
N PRO A 175 -5.83 20.97 -14.12
CA PRO A 175 -6.65 20.66 -15.29
C PRO A 175 -5.89 20.10 -16.51
N ARG A 176 -4.54 20.04 -16.48
CA ARG A 176 -3.73 19.59 -17.63
C ARG A 176 -3.76 18.07 -17.88
N ILE A 177 -4.32 17.27 -16.98
CA ILE A 177 -4.41 15.81 -17.12
C ILE A 177 -5.81 15.36 -17.57
N LYS A 178 -5.87 14.44 -18.55
CA LYS A 178 -7.10 13.74 -18.94
C LYS A 178 -7.57 12.83 -17.79
N ARG A 179 -8.61 13.25 -17.08
CA ARG A 179 -9.07 12.68 -15.80
C ARG A 179 -9.42 11.19 -15.80
N LEU A 180 -9.00 10.49 -14.74
CA LEU A 180 -9.61 9.29 -14.18
C LEU A 180 -10.62 9.72 -13.10
N GLY A 181 -11.69 8.94 -12.89
CA GLY A 181 -12.73 9.26 -11.91
C GLY A 181 -12.20 9.20 -10.46
N THR A 182 -12.95 9.76 -9.52
CA THR A 182 -12.66 9.71 -8.08
C THR A 182 -13.54 8.68 -7.40
N ARG A 183 -13.06 7.97 -6.38
CA ARG A 183 -13.85 6.91 -5.70
C ARG A 183 -14.80 7.39 -4.58
N LEU A 184 -14.92 8.69 -4.29
CA LEU A 184 -15.81 9.22 -3.24
C LEU A 184 -17.06 9.93 -3.78
N VAL A 185 -18.23 9.67 -3.18
CA VAL A 185 -19.52 10.35 -3.48
C VAL A 185 -20.23 10.75 -2.17
N GLY A 186 -20.68 12.00 -2.03
CA GLY A 186 -21.57 12.38 -0.93
C GLY A 186 -23.04 12.13 -1.29
N LEU A 187 -23.83 11.51 -0.41
CA LEU A 187 -25.23 11.17 -0.67
C LEU A 187 -26.20 12.08 0.08
N PRO A 188 -27.32 12.48 -0.55
CA PRO A 188 -28.39 13.19 0.15
C PRO A 188 -29.19 12.22 1.05
N PRO A 189 -30.00 12.74 1.99
CA PRO A 189 -31.00 11.93 2.68
C PRO A 189 -31.98 11.29 1.67
N PHE A 190 -32.35 10.03 1.91
CA PHE A 190 -33.30 9.30 1.05
C PHE A 190 -34.75 9.53 1.52
N GLU A 191 -35.65 9.83 0.58
CA GLU A 191 -37.10 9.97 0.88
C GLU A 191 -37.78 8.61 1.15
N ASP A 192 -37.50 7.60 0.31
CA ASP A 192 -38.03 6.23 0.40
C ASP A 192 -36.90 5.21 0.51
N ASP A 193 -36.24 5.13 1.66
CA ASP A 193 -35.11 4.21 1.84
C ASP A 193 -35.55 2.74 1.90
N VAL A 194 -35.30 1.98 0.82
CA VAL A 194 -35.68 0.57 0.72
C VAL A 194 -35.02 -0.30 1.79
N LEU A 195 -33.80 0.04 2.22
CA LEU A 195 -33.05 -0.75 3.18
C LEU A 195 -33.68 -0.74 4.57
N ARG A 196 -34.40 0.34 4.95
CA ARG A 196 -35.15 0.39 6.21
C ARG A 196 -36.24 -0.67 6.32
N SER A 197 -36.68 -1.22 5.20
CA SER A 197 -37.69 -2.28 5.10
C SER A 197 -37.15 -3.62 4.60
N THR A 198 -35.86 -3.68 4.27
CA THR A 198 -35.21 -4.86 3.65
C THR A 198 -34.07 -5.35 4.54
N PRO A 199 -34.35 -6.16 5.58
CA PRO A 199 -33.32 -6.65 6.48
C PRO A 199 -32.35 -7.60 5.75
N LEU A 200 -31.16 -7.77 6.33
CA LEU A 200 -30.22 -8.79 5.90
C LEU A 200 -30.83 -10.21 5.95
N PRO A 201 -30.37 -11.13 5.09
CA PRO A 201 -30.74 -12.54 5.18
C PRO A 201 -30.49 -13.10 6.59
N PRO A 202 -31.36 -13.98 7.13
CA PRO A 202 -31.25 -14.46 8.51
C PRO A 202 -29.89 -15.09 8.88
N GLY A 203 -29.18 -15.67 7.91
CA GLY A 203 -27.84 -16.25 8.15
C GLY A 203 -26.72 -15.21 8.24
N LEU A 204 -26.99 -13.93 7.91
CA LEU A 204 -26.06 -12.80 8.00
C LEU A 204 -26.48 -11.76 9.03
N ALA A 205 -27.75 -11.77 9.47
CA ALA A 205 -28.30 -10.82 10.44
C ALA A 205 -27.82 -11.09 11.88
N GLN A 206 -26.51 -11.12 12.10
CA GLN A 206 -25.91 -11.24 13.43
C GLN A 206 -25.79 -9.84 14.06
N ALA A 207 -26.45 -9.65 15.20
CA ALA A 207 -26.40 -8.39 15.94
C ALA A 207 -25.07 -8.23 16.68
N GLY A 208 -24.47 -7.04 16.58
CA GLY A 208 -23.35 -6.61 17.43
C GLY A 208 -23.81 -6.01 18.76
N ALA A 209 -22.85 -5.74 19.65
CA ALA A 209 -23.09 -4.81 20.75
C ALA A 209 -23.25 -3.38 20.19
N PRO A 210 -24.12 -2.52 20.77
CA PRO A 210 -24.21 -1.13 20.33
C PRO A 210 -22.86 -0.40 20.49
N GLY A 211 -22.37 0.21 19.40
CA GLY A 211 -21.10 0.96 19.38
C GLY A 211 -19.84 0.08 19.32
N GLU A 212 -19.94 -1.14 18.79
CA GLU A 212 -18.77 -1.98 18.44
C GLU A 212 -18.41 -1.74 16.98
N ASP A 213 -17.25 -1.12 16.75
CA ASP A 213 -16.78 -0.76 15.43
C ASP A 213 -16.31 -2.00 14.65
N LEU A 214 -16.35 -1.92 13.31
CA LEU A 214 -15.81 -2.96 12.41
C LEU A 214 -14.38 -3.39 12.78
N GLU A 215 -13.61 -2.44 13.33
CA GLU A 215 -12.22 -2.57 13.70
C GLU A 215 -11.99 -3.33 15.02
N ASP A 216 -13.03 -3.50 15.84
CA ASP A 216 -12.99 -4.15 17.14
C ASP A 216 -13.25 -5.67 17.08
N LEU A 217 -13.55 -6.21 15.90
CA LEU A 217 -13.81 -7.65 15.74
C LEU A 217 -12.51 -8.47 15.81
N ASP A 218 -12.35 -9.25 16.88
CA ASP A 218 -11.16 -10.05 17.24
C ASP A 218 -10.60 -10.98 16.13
N ASN A 219 -11.43 -11.33 15.14
CA ASN A 219 -11.08 -12.26 14.06
C ASN A 219 -11.03 -11.59 12.67
N VAL A 220 -11.11 -10.26 12.60
CA VAL A 220 -11.13 -9.48 11.37
C VAL A 220 -9.85 -8.66 11.25
N ILE A 221 -9.25 -8.70 10.07
CA ILE A 221 -8.21 -7.77 9.64
C ILE A 221 -8.82 -6.89 8.58
N TYR A 222 -8.96 -5.60 8.89
CA TYR A 222 -9.44 -4.61 7.95
C TYR A 222 -8.26 -3.85 7.34
N VAL A 223 -8.16 -3.91 6.01
CA VAL A 223 -7.18 -3.16 5.22
C VAL A 223 -7.94 -2.15 4.38
N GLY A 224 -7.95 -0.90 4.83
CA GLY A 224 -8.64 0.20 4.17
C GLY A 224 -7.67 1.17 3.51
N ALA A 225 -8.16 1.84 2.47
CA ALA A 225 -7.52 3.02 1.90
C ALA A 225 -7.92 4.28 2.70
N THR A 226 -7.33 4.56 3.86
CA THR A 226 -7.49 5.91 4.44
C THR A 226 -6.79 6.92 3.57
N VAL A 227 -7.55 7.92 3.17
CA VAL A 227 -6.98 9.13 2.61
C VAL A 227 -7.18 10.21 3.65
N ASP A 228 -6.10 10.65 4.27
CA ASP A 228 -6.16 11.87 5.04
C ASP A 228 -6.44 13.01 4.04
N GLY A 229 -7.70 13.40 3.91
CA GLY A 229 -8.19 14.61 3.26
C GLY A 229 -7.88 14.86 1.77
N GLN A 230 -7.65 13.83 0.95
CA GLN A 230 -7.52 13.95 -0.50
C GLN A 230 -8.46 13.02 -1.26
N VAL A 231 -8.86 13.41 -2.49
CA VAL A 231 -9.52 12.51 -3.43
C VAL A 231 -8.42 11.86 -4.25
N ILE A 232 -8.24 10.55 -4.14
CA ILE A 232 -7.25 9.86 -4.96
C ILE A 232 -7.94 9.39 -6.25
N PRO A 233 -7.52 9.89 -7.43
CA PRO A 233 -7.97 9.34 -8.70
C PRO A 233 -7.39 7.93 -8.86
N GLU A 234 -8.00 7.11 -9.70
CA GLU A 234 -7.43 5.80 -10.04
C GLU A 234 -6.01 5.95 -10.60
N LEU A 235 -5.10 5.05 -10.21
CA LEU A 235 -3.68 5.12 -10.54
C LEU A 235 -3.38 4.28 -11.77
N LEU A 236 -2.58 4.78 -12.71
CA LEU A 236 -2.05 3.96 -13.80
C LEU A 236 -0.88 3.09 -13.31
N ILE A 237 -1.14 1.82 -13.02
CA ILE A 237 -0.12 0.85 -12.60
C ILE A 237 0.00 -0.26 -13.65
N GLY A 238 1.19 -0.39 -14.25
CA GLY A 238 1.42 -1.34 -15.36
C GLY A 238 0.64 -1.02 -16.63
N GLY A 239 0.33 0.26 -16.88
CA GLY A 239 -0.43 0.72 -18.05
C GLY A 239 -1.95 0.52 -17.97
N LYS A 240 -2.48 0.12 -16.80
CA LYS A 240 -3.93 -0.01 -16.53
C LYS A 240 -4.32 0.87 -15.33
N PRO A 241 -5.51 1.49 -15.31
CA PRO A 241 -6.04 2.13 -14.11
C PRO A 241 -6.28 1.08 -13.02
N ARG A 242 -5.85 1.36 -11.79
CA ARG A 242 -5.83 0.47 -10.62
C ARG A 242 -5.78 1.28 -9.33
N GLY A 243 -6.19 0.71 -8.21
CA GLY A 243 -5.94 1.23 -6.88
C GLY A 243 -4.59 0.75 -6.33
N ALA A 244 -3.87 1.62 -5.60
CA ALA A 244 -2.56 1.27 -5.05
C ALA A 244 -2.65 0.14 -4.03
N LEU A 245 -3.72 0.12 -3.23
CA LEU A 245 -3.93 -0.90 -2.21
C LEU A 245 -4.17 -2.28 -2.82
N SER A 246 -5.08 -2.38 -3.79
CA SER A 246 -5.36 -3.61 -4.52
C SER A 246 -4.13 -4.16 -5.23
N TRP A 247 -3.38 -3.28 -5.91
CA TRP A 247 -2.14 -3.67 -6.56
C TRP A 247 -1.08 -4.13 -5.56
N ALA A 248 -0.89 -3.42 -4.44
CA ALA A 248 0.05 -3.81 -3.40
C ALA A 248 -0.33 -5.18 -2.83
N PHE A 249 -1.61 -5.43 -2.55
CA PHE A 249 -2.06 -6.72 -2.06
C PHE A 249 -1.71 -7.86 -3.02
N ALA A 250 -2.10 -7.75 -4.29
CA ALA A 250 -1.79 -8.76 -5.30
C ALA A 250 -0.27 -9.05 -5.36
N ARG A 251 0.55 -8.00 -5.44
CA ARG A 251 2.01 -8.17 -5.47
C ARG A 251 2.57 -8.78 -4.18
N GLY A 252 1.95 -8.51 -3.02
CA GLY A 252 2.30 -9.13 -1.74
C GLY A 252 2.06 -10.63 -1.76
N VAL A 253 0.85 -11.06 -2.16
CA VAL A 253 0.43 -12.47 -2.26
C VAL A 253 1.26 -13.27 -3.26
N GLU A 254 1.77 -12.65 -4.33
CA GLU A 254 2.74 -13.26 -5.23
C GLU A 254 4.07 -13.68 -4.54
N GLY A 255 4.24 -13.35 -3.26
CA GLY A 255 5.40 -13.73 -2.44
C GLY A 255 6.34 -12.56 -2.16
N ARG A 256 5.98 -11.32 -2.51
CA ARG A 256 6.78 -10.14 -2.13
C ARG A 256 6.58 -9.73 -0.68
N ALA A 257 5.51 -10.23 -0.05
CA ALA A 257 5.25 -10.05 1.37
C ALA A 257 5.87 -11.16 2.24
N ASP A 258 6.56 -12.16 1.68
CA ASP A 258 7.34 -13.16 2.43
C ASP A 258 8.72 -12.54 2.76
N LEU A 259 8.80 -11.86 3.90
CA LEU A 259 9.95 -11.00 4.25
C LEU A 259 11.06 -11.80 4.92
N ASP A 260 10.71 -12.84 5.68
CA ASP A 260 11.68 -13.72 6.32
C ASP A 260 12.07 -14.93 5.44
N ARG A 261 11.41 -15.11 4.30
CA ARG A 261 11.68 -16.15 3.28
C ARG A 261 11.42 -17.55 3.81
N ASP A 262 10.50 -17.71 4.76
CA ASP A 262 10.10 -19.01 5.31
C ASP A 262 9.17 -19.81 4.37
N GLY A 263 8.74 -19.20 3.26
CA GLY A 263 7.86 -19.79 2.25
C GLY A 263 6.37 -19.54 2.51
N GLY A 264 6.06 -18.77 3.54
CA GLY A 264 4.74 -18.30 3.91
C GLY A 264 4.64 -16.77 3.87
N ILE A 265 3.41 -16.24 3.88
CA ILE A 265 3.19 -14.81 4.15
C ILE A 265 2.34 -14.73 5.40
N SER A 266 2.94 -14.28 6.50
CA SER A 266 2.19 -13.96 7.72
C SER A 266 1.43 -12.65 7.58
N MET A 267 0.37 -12.48 8.38
CA MET A 267 -0.39 -11.22 8.40
C MET A 267 0.45 -10.01 8.81
N ALA A 268 1.44 -10.21 9.69
CA ALA A 268 2.37 -9.16 10.09
C ALA A 268 3.27 -8.71 8.93
N GLU A 269 3.70 -9.64 8.08
CA GLU A 269 4.52 -9.29 6.91
C GLU A 269 3.69 -8.70 5.78
N LEU A 270 2.49 -9.23 5.53
CA LEU A 270 1.55 -8.66 4.58
C LEU A 270 1.20 -7.22 4.97
N SER A 271 0.85 -6.98 6.23
CA SER A 271 0.61 -5.66 6.80
C SER A 271 1.77 -4.69 6.51
N ARG A 272 2.99 -5.11 6.85
CA ARG A 272 4.20 -4.31 6.65
C ARG A 272 4.44 -4.02 5.17
N PHE A 273 4.30 -5.04 4.33
CA PHE A 273 4.47 -4.93 2.88
C PHE A 273 3.46 -3.97 2.26
N LEU A 274 2.19 -4.06 2.65
CA LEU A 274 1.11 -3.20 2.17
C LEU A 274 1.34 -1.75 2.56
N LYS A 275 1.62 -1.47 3.85
CA LYS A 275 1.94 -0.12 4.33
C LYS A 275 3.07 0.51 3.53
N GLU A 276 4.17 -0.22 3.34
CA GLU A 276 5.29 0.29 2.57
C GLU A 276 4.94 0.45 1.09
N THR A 277 4.39 -0.57 0.46
CA THR A 277 4.17 -0.59 -1.00
C THR A 277 3.13 0.42 -1.44
N VAL A 278 2.05 0.60 -0.68
CA VAL A 278 1.04 1.65 -0.94
C VAL A 278 1.65 3.02 -0.73
N ARG A 279 2.41 3.22 0.36
CA ARG A 279 3.15 4.48 0.59
C ARG A 279 4.08 4.78 -0.58
N VAL A 280 4.83 3.81 -1.09
CA VAL A 280 5.71 4.00 -2.27
C VAL A 280 4.92 4.26 -3.54
N ALA A 281 3.87 3.48 -3.81
CA ALA A 281 3.09 3.57 -5.04
C ALA A 281 2.30 4.87 -5.16
N THR A 282 1.91 5.45 -4.02
CA THR A 282 1.21 6.74 -3.92
C THR A 282 2.12 7.88 -3.47
N GLU A 283 3.41 7.60 -3.32
CA GLU A 283 4.42 8.56 -2.85
C GLU A 283 4.05 9.25 -1.52
N GLY A 284 3.43 8.52 -0.60
CA GLY A 284 3.06 8.99 0.73
C GLY A 284 1.67 9.60 0.85
N ARG A 285 0.89 9.68 -0.24
CA ARG A 285 -0.44 10.28 -0.24
C ARG A 285 -1.55 9.38 0.26
N GLN A 286 -1.32 8.07 0.18
CA GLN A 286 -2.16 7.07 0.80
C GLN A 286 -1.33 6.38 1.86
N SER A 287 -1.81 6.44 3.10
CA SER A 287 -1.40 5.51 4.14
C SER A 287 -2.54 4.52 4.27
N PRO A 288 -2.35 3.23 3.99
CA PRO A 288 -3.42 2.28 4.23
C PRO A 288 -3.69 2.23 5.74
N SER A 289 -4.95 2.42 6.14
CA SER A 289 -5.35 2.11 7.50
C SER A 289 -5.38 0.60 7.62
N LEU A 290 -4.78 0.11 8.69
CA LEU A 290 -4.81 -1.29 8.99
C LEU A 290 -5.22 -1.44 10.44
N SER A 291 -6.44 -1.90 10.64
CA SER A 291 -6.96 -2.29 11.94
C SER A 291 -6.88 -3.81 12.01
N ILE A 292 -6.02 -4.30 12.90
CA ILE A 292 -5.83 -5.72 13.16
C ILE A 292 -6.58 -6.02 14.45
N GLY A 293 -7.75 -6.65 14.34
CA GLY A 293 -8.47 -7.19 15.48
C GLY A 293 -7.80 -8.47 16.00
N GLY A 294 -7.58 -8.52 17.31
CA GLY A 294 -7.15 -9.72 18.06
C GLY A 294 -5.77 -10.31 17.77
N GLU A 295 -5.41 -11.38 18.49
CA GLU A 295 -4.26 -12.25 18.17
C GLU A 295 -4.62 -13.13 16.96
N THR A 296 -4.62 -12.55 15.76
CA THR A 296 -5.04 -13.30 14.58
C THR A 296 -4.07 -14.45 14.31
N ARG A 297 -4.59 -15.68 14.39
CA ARG A 297 -3.88 -16.92 14.06
C ARG A 297 -3.22 -16.75 12.69
N ALA A 298 -1.95 -17.12 12.61
CA ALA A 298 -1.09 -17.03 11.44
C ALA A 298 -1.75 -17.65 10.19
N ALA A 299 -2.52 -16.83 9.46
CA ALA A 299 -3.02 -17.15 8.14
C ALA A 299 -1.85 -17.04 7.16
N VAL A 300 -1.10 -18.13 7.02
CA VAL A 300 0.02 -18.19 6.09
C VAL A 300 -0.53 -18.45 4.69
N LEU A 301 -0.39 -17.49 3.78
CA LEU A 301 -0.66 -17.73 2.36
C LEU A 301 0.44 -18.63 1.77
N PRO A 302 0.09 -19.70 1.04
CA PRO A 302 1.05 -20.42 0.21
C PRO A 302 1.55 -19.49 -0.91
N ARG A 303 2.87 -19.41 -1.07
CA ARG A 303 3.51 -18.66 -2.15
C ARG A 303 3.08 -19.17 -3.53
N VAL A 304 2.87 -18.24 -4.48
CA VAL A 304 2.78 -18.56 -5.91
C VAL A 304 4.16 -18.99 -6.40
N ASP A 305 4.30 -20.20 -6.97
CA ASP A 305 5.55 -20.85 -7.43
C ASP A 305 6.72 -19.90 -7.77
N GLY A 306 7.93 -20.25 -7.29
CA GLY A 306 9.16 -19.46 -7.38
C GLY A 306 9.67 -19.07 -8.79
N ALA A 307 8.97 -19.46 -9.85
CA ALA A 307 9.31 -19.14 -11.25
C ALA A 307 8.64 -17.85 -11.79
N ILE A 308 7.66 -17.27 -11.09
CA ILE A 308 6.98 -16.03 -11.54
C ILE A 308 7.80 -14.76 -11.19
N PHE A 309 8.90 -14.91 -10.46
CA PHE A 309 9.76 -13.81 -9.96
C PHE A 309 10.64 -13.14 -11.03
N ASP A 310 10.55 -13.56 -12.30
CA ASP A 310 11.35 -12.99 -13.40
C ASP A 310 10.57 -11.99 -14.26
N ARG A 311 9.48 -11.41 -13.74
CA ARG A 311 8.89 -10.20 -14.35
C ARG A 311 9.71 -8.99 -13.96
N SER A 312 10.82 -8.86 -14.69
CA SER A 312 11.61 -7.66 -14.96
C SER A 312 11.25 -6.41 -14.17
N THR A 313 12.25 -5.87 -13.47
CA THR A 313 12.39 -4.44 -13.19
C THR A 313 11.95 -3.64 -14.43
N ASN A 314 10.69 -3.21 -14.48
CA ASN A 314 10.24 -2.32 -15.53
C ASN A 314 10.97 -1.01 -15.29
N GLY A 315 11.96 -0.72 -16.13
CA GLY A 315 12.69 0.53 -16.08
C GLY A 315 11.76 1.73 -16.10
N LEU A 316 12.18 2.83 -15.45
CA LEU A 316 11.44 4.08 -15.34
C LEU A 316 11.06 4.60 -16.72
N THR A 317 9.80 4.91 -16.94
CA THR A 317 9.32 5.41 -18.24
C THR A 317 9.30 6.94 -18.28
N LEU A 318 9.74 7.53 -19.39
CA LEU A 318 9.80 8.98 -19.59
C LEU A 318 8.97 9.41 -20.80
N ALA A 319 8.33 10.57 -20.69
CA ALA A 319 7.71 11.30 -21.80
C ALA A 319 7.91 12.81 -21.62
N ALA A 320 7.62 13.59 -22.65
CA ALA A 320 7.70 15.04 -22.62
C ALA A 320 6.51 15.70 -23.33
N SER A 321 6.25 16.97 -23.05
CA SER A 321 5.17 17.76 -23.66
C SER A 321 5.37 18.05 -25.15
N THR A 322 6.58 17.82 -25.68
CA THR A 322 6.93 18.01 -27.08
C THR A 322 7.87 16.93 -27.58
N GLY A 323 7.61 16.41 -28.78
CA GLY A 323 8.50 15.43 -29.45
C GLY A 323 9.89 15.99 -29.80
N THR A 324 10.11 17.30 -29.69
CA THR A 324 11.47 17.87 -29.78
C THR A 324 12.41 17.38 -28.68
N ALA A 325 11.86 16.89 -27.57
CA ALA A 325 12.63 16.32 -26.46
C ALA A 325 12.99 14.83 -26.67
N ASP A 326 12.40 14.14 -27.66
CA ASP A 326 12.60 12.69 -27.86
C ASP A 326 14.08 12.28 -27.96
N PRO A 327 14.96 12.99 -28.71
CA PRO A 327 16.38 12.62 -28.78
C PRO A 327 17.07 12.69 -27.41
N LEU A 328 16.66 13.62 -26.55
CA LEU A 328 17.16 13.71 -25.19
C LEU A 328 16.66 12.53 -24.35
N LEU A 329 15.37 12.22 -24.40
CA LEU A 329 14.80 11.10 -23.66
C LEU A 329 15.50 9.78 -24.05
N GLU A 330 15.80 9.59 -25.32
CA GLU A 330 16.57 8.44 -25.81
C GLU A 330 18.01 8.44 -25.26
N SER A 331 18.67 9.60 -25.22
CA SER A 331 20.00 9.73 -24.62
C SER A 331 20.02 9.37 -23.12
N LEU A 332 18.95 9.71 -22.39
CA LEU A 332 18.78 9.34 -20.99
C LEU A 332 18.58 7.83 -20.80
N SER A 333 17.81 7.20 -21.69
CA SER A 333 17.66 5.74 -21.72
C SER A 333 19.02 5.04 -21.84
N LEU A 334 19.88 5.55 -22.74
CA LEU A 334 21.25 5.03 -22.94
C LEU A 334 22.15 5.29 -21.72
N LYS A 335 22.10 6.51 -21.15
CA LYS A 335 22.87 6.90 -19.96
C LYS A 335 22.57 5.97 -18.78
N HIS A 336 21.31 5.56 -18.63
CA HIS A 336 20.88 4.64 -17.57
C HIS A 336 20.86 3.16 -18.01
N GLN A 337 21.57 2.79 -19.09
CA GLN A 337 21.80 1.39 -19.50
C GLN A 337 20.50 0.57 -19.64
N GLY A 338 19.43 1.18 -20.16
CA GLY A 338 18.13 0.51 -20.36
C GLY A 338 17.23 0.42 -19.12
N ARG A 339 17.66 1.00 -17.99
CA ARG A 339 16.82 1.17 -16.78
C ARG A 339 15.78 2.28 -16.93
N VAL A 340 15.85 3.03 -18.02
CA VAL A 340 14.93 4.09 -18.40
C VAL A 340 14.40 3.79 -19.80
N LYS A 341 13.11 4.00 -20.06
CA LYS A 341 12.47 3.77 -21.36
C LYS A 341 11.69 5.01 -21.81
N VAL A 342 11.77 5.35 -23.09
CA VAL A 342 11.00 6.46 -23.66
C VAL A 342 9.63 5.96 -24.11
N MET A 343 8.58 6.75 -23.86
CA MET A 343 7.22 6.48 -24.30
C MET A 343 6.65 7.66 -25.09
N GLY A 344 5.85 7.36 -26.12
CA GLY A 344 5.37 8.35 -27.08
C GLY A 344 4.21 9.23 -26.61
N GLU A 345 3.42 8.85 -25.59
CA GLU A 345 2.40 9.73 -24.99
C GLU A 345 1.72 9.12 -23.74
N GLY A 346 1.35 9.98 -22.79
CA GLY A 346 0.21 9.82 -21.88
C GLY A 346 0.37 9.06 -20.55
N ASN A 347 1.32 8.11 -20.44
CA ASN A 347 1.38 7.19 -19.29
C ASN A 347 2.80 6.95 -18.73
N ALA A 348 3.76 7.83 -19.03
CA ALA A 348 5.13 7.67 -18.53
C ALA A 348 5.21 8.00 -17.03
N ASP A 349 6.03 7.24 -16.29
CA ASP A 349 6.24 7.43 -14.85
C ASP A 349 6.69 8.87 -14.52
N LEU A 350 7.54 9.46 -15.37
CA LEU A 350 7.84 10.89 -15.37
C LEU A 350 7.49 11.54 -16.69
N PHE A 351 6.81 12.67 -16.61
CA PHE A 351 6.45 13.54 -17.72
C PHE A 351 7.13 14.90 -17.56
N TRP A 352 7.86 15.33 -18.58
CA TRP A 352 8.51 16.64 -18.60
C TRP A 352 7.66 17.67 -19.36
N ASP A 353 7.17 18.68 -18.64
CA ASP A 353 6.63 19.88 -19.27
C ASP A 353 7.79 20.82 -19.63
N VAL A 354 8.20 20.79 -20.89
CA VAL A 354 9.36 21.54 -21.38
C VAL A 354 9.15 23.05 -21.33
N GLU A 355 7.91 23.53 -21.47
CA GLU A 355 7.59 24.96 -21.50
C GLU A 355 7.57 25.53 -20.08
N GLU A 356 6.88 24.87 -19.16
CA GLU A 356 6.77 25.31 -17.76
C GLU A 356 8.01 24.94 -16.93
N GLY A 357 8.85 24.01 -17.40
CA GLY A 357 9.96 23.46 -16.63
C GLY A 357 9.50 22.60 -15.45
N ASP A 358 8.25 22.14 -15.48
CA ASP A 358 7.68 21.22 -14.49
C ASP A 358 8.04 19.77 -14.85
N VAL A 359 8.25 18.94 -13.84
CA VAL A 359 8.27 17.49 -14.00
C VAL A 359 7.11 16.94 -13.21
N LEU A 360 6.32 16.07 -13.84
CA LEU A 360 5.14 15.47 -13.26
C LEU A 360 5.25 13.95 -13.22
N THR A 361 4.62 13.32 -12.22
CA THR A 361 4.37 11.88 -12.26
C THR A 361 3.25 11.56 -13.25
N LYS A 362 3.10 10.27 -13.59
CA LYS A 362 1.91 9.76 -14.32
C LYS A 362 0.57 10.04 -13.64
N PHE A 363 0.57 10.47 -12.37
CA PHE A 363 -0.64 10.81 -11.61
C PHE A 363 -0.96 12.31 -11.64
N GLY A 364 -0.06 13.13 -12.22
CA GLY A 364 -0.22 14.58 -12.32
C GLY A 364 0.45 15.37 -11.21
N ASP A 365 1.36 14.72 -10.49
CA ASP A 365 1.99 15.31 -9.32
C ASP A 365 3.26 16.02 -9.71
N VAL A 366 3.36 17.29 -9.33
CA VAL A 366 4.55 18.07 -9.63
C VAL A 366 5.69 17.58 -8.73
N VAL A 367 6.60 16.79 -9.30
CA VAL A 367 7.81 16.30 -8.60
C VAL A 367 8.94 17.31 -8.61
N LEU A 368 8.89 18.24 -9.56
CA LEU A 368 9.71 19.46 -9.58
C LEU A 368 8.91 20.58 -10.25
N LYS A 369 8.73 21.70 -9.54
CA LYS A 369 8.02 22.88 -10.05
C LYS A 369 9.00 23.88 -10.66
N GLY A 370 8.90 24.15 -11.97
CA GLY A 370 9.66 25.17 -12.70
C GLY A 370 11.18 25.02 -12.72
N GLY A 371 11.73 23.94 -12.14
CA GLY A 371 13.18 23.74 -12.00
C GLY A 371 13.83 23.00 -13.18
N ALA A 372 13.05 22.29 -14.00
CA ALA A 372 13.53 21.54 -15.16
C ALA A 372 13.49 22.38 -16.45
N GLY A 373 14.01 23.61 -16.41
CA GLY A 373 14.00 24.51 -17.57
C GLY A 373 14.93 24.09 -18.73
N ASN A 374 15.72 23.03 -18.56
CA ASN A 374 16.56 22.47 -19.61
C ASN A 374 16.82 20.96 -19.40
N ALA A 375 17.46 20.37 -20.41
CA ALA A 375 17.79 18.95 -20.47
C ALA A 375 18.64 18.43 -19.31
N ASP A 376 19.64 19.21 -18.87
CA ASP A 376 20.54 18.79 -17.79
C ASP A 376 19.76 18.74 -16.46
N ARG A 377 18.94 19.75 -16.18
CA ARG A 377 18.07 19.77 -14.99
C ARG A 377 17.06 18.65 -14.98
N PHE A 378 16.44 18.35 -16.12
CA PHE A 378 15.56 17.19 -16.23
C PHE A 378 16.33 15.86 -16.00
N SER A 379 17.55 15.75 -16.52
CA SER A 379 18.41 14.57 -16.28
C SER A 379 18.72 14.34 -14.79
N GLU A 380 18.90 15.41 -14.01
CA GLU A 380 19.15 15.35 -12.57
C GLU A 380 17.95 14.75 -11.82
N VAL A 381 16.74 15.21 -12.15
CA VAL A 381 15.47 14.65 -11.64
C VAL A 381 15.37 13.16 -11.99
N VAL A 382 15.55 12.80 -13.26
CA VAL A 382 15.51 11.39 -13.70
C VAL A 382 16.51 10.53 -12.93
N THR A 383 17.74 11.03 -12.74
CA THR A 383 18.79 10.31 -12.01
C THR A 383 18.38 10.03 -10.56
N LYS A 384 17.78 11.01 -9.89
CA LYS A 384 17.21 10.81 -8.55
C LYS A 384 16.13 9.74 -8.54
N TRP A 385 15.17 9.76 -9.46
CA TRP A 385 14.08 8.79 -9.48
C TRP A 385 14.56 7.37 -9.78
N VAL A 386 15.59 7.23 -10.63
CA VAL A 386 16.28 5.95 -10.87
C VAL A 386 16.95 5.44 -9.59
N PHE A 387 17.61 6.32 -8.84
CA PHE A 387 18.24 5.95 -7.56
C PHE A 387 17.21 5.60 -6.48
N LEU A 388 16.13 6.37 -6.39
CA LEU A 388 15.04 6.14 -5.45
C LEU A 388 14.39 4.77 -5.69
N SER A 389 14.17 4.40 -6.95
CA SER A 389 13.70 3.06 -7.32
C SER A 389 14.64 1.95 -6.82
N ASP A 390 15.96 2.14 -6.92
CA ASP A 390 16.95 1.20 -6.37
C ASP A 390 16.91 1.15 -4.84
N LEU A 391 16.77 2.30 -4.17
CA LEU A 391 16.69 2.36 -2.72
C LEU A 391 15.42 1.66 -2.20
N TYR A 392 14.28 1.83 -2.86
CA TYR A 392 13.06 1.09 -2.54
C TYR A 392 13.18 -0.41 -2.83
N ALA A 393 13.94 -0.80 -3.85
CA ALA A 393 14.22 -2.22 -4.08
C ALA A 393 15.09 -2.79 -2.96
N LEU A 394 16.14 -2.06 -2.57
CA LEU A 394 17.06 -2.45 -1.51
C LEU A 394 16.40 -2.47 -0.12
N SER A 395 15.51 -1.52 0.18
CA SER A 395 14.84 -1.43 1.49
C SER A 395 13.95 -2.65 1.78
N ARG A 396 13.42 -3.33 0.75
CA ARG A 396 12.62 -4.56 0.90
C ARG A 396 13.41 -5.71 1.49
N ASP A 397 14.72 -5.77 1.23
CA ASP A 397 15.62 -6.78 1.78
C ASP A 397 16.28 -6.31 3.09
N ARG A 398 15.75 -5.25 3.74
CA ARG A 398 16.28 -4.66 4.97
C ARG A 398 15.17 -4.49 6.00
N GLN A 399 15.55 -4.28 7.26
CA GLN A 399 14.56 -3.93 8.28
C GLN A 399 13.94 -2.56 7.95
N PRO A 400 12.62 -2.38 8.14
CA PRO A 400 11.97 -1.10 7.86
C PRO A 400 12.34 -0.07 8.92
N ILE A 401 12.31 1.20 8.50
CA ILE A 401 12.20 2.35 9.40
C ILE A 401 10.89 3.05 9.07
N GLU A 402 10.05 3.20 10.09
CA GLU A 402 8.77 3.88 9.97
C GLU A 402 8.99 5.38 9.77
N GLY A 403 8.33 5.96 8.78
CA GLY A 403 8.41 7.39 8.48
C GLY A 403 7.07 8.04 8.73
N THR A 404 7.05 9.11 9.53
CA THR A 404 5.88 9.94 9.81
C THR A 404 6.13 11.37 9.32
N LEU A 405 5.07 12.04 8.88
CA LEU A 405 5.10 13.43 8.43
C LEU A 405 4.10 14.24 9.25
N GLN A 406 4.45 15.47 9.62
CA GLN A 406 3.55 16.42 10.27
C GLN A 406 3.68 17.80 9.62
N PRO A 407 2.61 18.38 9.03
CA PRO A 407 1.28 17.79 8.88
C PRO A 407 1.34 16.52 8.01
N ALA A 408 0.53 15.50 8.33
CA ALA A 408 0.57 14.21 7.62
C ALA A 408 0.12 14.30 6.15
N VAL A 409 -0.43 15.45 5.75
CA VAL A 409 -1.22 15.60 4.53
C VAL A 409 -0.84 16.85 3.77
N GLY A 410 -0.91 16.72 2.44
CA GLY A 410 -0.94 17.85 1.52
C GLY A 410 0.44 18.34 1.14
N HIS A 411 0.47 19.21 0.15
CA HIS A 411 1.68 19.94 -0.17
C HIS A 411 1.94 20.98 0.92
N ILE A 412 3.20 21.07 1.30
CA ILE A 412 3.69 21.96 2.33
C ILE A 412 4.04 23.29 1.66
N PRO A 413 3.29 24.36 1.92
CA PRO A 413 3.52 25.64 1.26
C PRO A 413 4.87 26.22 1.68
N GLU A 414 5.49 26.98 0.79
CA GLU A 414 6.75 27.68 1.03
C GLU A 414 6.79 28.37 2.40
N GLY A 415 7.88 28.16 3.11
CA GLY A 415 8.10 28.70 4.44
C GLY A 415 7.30 27.99 5.54
N SER A 416 6.39 27.08 5.25
CA SER A 416 5.67 26.34 6.30
C SER A 416 6.60 25.35 6.99
N PRO A 417 6.59 25.29 8.34
CA PRO A 417 7.35 24.29 9.07
C PRO A 417 6.68 22.92 8.96
N PHE A 418 7.49 21.88 8.95
CA PHE A 418 7.02 20.50 8.99
C PHE A 418 8.00 19.62 9.74
N LYS A 419 7.53 18.45 10.19
CA LYS A 419 8.35 17.47 10.90
C LYS A 419 8.34 16.14 10.18
N VAL A 420 9.49 15.50 10.16
CA VAL A 420 9.65 14.13 9.66
C VAL A 420 10.20 13.28 10.79
N GLY A 421 9.41 12.31 11.24
CA GLY A 421 9.82 11.36 12.27
C GLY A 421 10.24 10.05 11.62
N LEU A 422 11.43 9.55 11.96
CA LEU A 422 11.96 8.29 11.46
C LEU A 422 12.20 7.34 12.65
N THR A 423 11.42 6.27 12.76
CA THR A 423 11.44 5.35 13.91
C THR A 423 12.03 4.01 13.50
N SER A 424 13.13 3.61 14.15
CA SER A 424 13.72 2.29 13.97
C SER A 424 13.30 1.37 15.11
N ALA A 425 13.00 0.10 14.82
CA ALA A 425 12.71 -0.91 15.84
C ALA A 425 13.95 -1.32 16.66
N GLN A 426 15.15 -0.99 16.19
CA GLN A 426 16.41 -1.32 16.82
C GLN A 426 17.27 -0.07 16.99
N GLU A 427 18.08 -0.05 18.04
CA GLU A 427 19.12 0.96 18.21
C GLU A 427 20.26 0.77 17.21
N GLY A 428 21.05 1.80 17.01
CA GLY A 428 22.25 1.71 16.19
C GLY A 428 22.77 3.06 15.71
N TYR A 429 23.68 3.02 14.76
CA TYR A 429 24.19 4.19 14.07
C TYR A 429 23.31 4.54 12.90
N MET A 430 23.14 5.83 12.62
CA MET A 430 22.33 6.31 11.50
C MET A 430 23.07 7.31 10.63
N ALA A 431 22.63 7.38 9.38
CA ALA A 431 22.90 8.48 8.47
C ALA A 431 21.56 8.88 7.84
N VAL A 432 21.27 10.18 7.80
CA VAL A 432 20.03 10.71 7.24
C VAL A 432 20.36 11.73 6.17
N PHE A 433 19.76 11.60 5.00
CA PHE A 433 19.95 12.51 3.88
C PHE A 433 18.64 12.72 3.12
N ALA A 434 18.47 13.87 2.51
CA ALA A 434 17.39 14.18 1.59
C ALA A 434 17.86 14.06 0.14
N LEU A 435 16.97 13.57 -0.71
CA LEU A 435 17.02 13.73 -2.16
C LEU A 435 16.00 14.80 -2.53
N GLU A 436 16.46 16.04 -2.73
CA GLU A 436 15.63 17.20 -3.02
C GLU A 436 14.97 17.10 -4.40
N ALA A 437 13.87 17.83 -4.63
CA ALA A 437 13.04 17.78 -5.84
C ALA A 437 13.85 17.79 -7.16
N ASP A 438 14.93 18.58 -7.22
CA ASP A 438 15.80 18.72 -8.41
C ASP A 438 16.87 17.64 -8.56
N GLY A 439 16.97 16.70 -7.61
CA GLY A 439 17.98 15.65 -7.60
C GLY A 439 19.21 15.94 -6.75
N THR A 440 19.25 17.09 -6.07
CA THR A 440 20.31 17.43 -5.10
C THR A 440 20.27 16.51 -3.89
N LEU A 441 21.44 15.98 -3.49
CA LEU A 441 21.59 15.26 -2.23
C LEU A 441 21.96 16.25 -1.13
N ARG A 442 21.20 16.24 -0.03
CA ARG A 442 21.47 17.03 1.17
C ARG A 442 21.62 16.15 2.39
N VAL A 443 22.73 16.25 3.12
CA VAL A 443 22.93 15.51 4.36
C VAL A 443 22.17 16.21 5.48
N LEU A 444 21.35 15.44 6.22
CA LEU A 444 20.56 15.94 7.34
C LEU A 444 21.11 15.45 8.69
N ALA A 445 21.73 14.27 8.71
CA ALA A 445 22.44 13.75 9.88
C ALA A 445 23.60 12.82 9.44
N PRO A 446 24.80 12.94 10.03
CA PRO A 446 25.13 13.88 11.09
C PRO A 446 25.35 15.32 10.58
N ASP A 447 24.72 16.29 11.24
CA ASP A 447 24.98 17.71 11.07
C ASP A 447 26.15 18.12 11.99
N ARG A 448 27.36 18.06 11.44
CA ARG A 448 28.58 18.39 12.18
C ARG A 448 28.67 19.87 12.59
N ILE A 449 27.86 20.75 12.00
CA ILE A 449 27.84 22.17 12.32
C ILE A 449 26.93 22.38 13.53
N ALA A 450 25.72 21.83 13.51
CA ALA A 450 24.77 21.94 14.61
C ALA A 450 25.12 21.05 15.80
N ASP A 451 25.67 19.86 15.56
CA ASP A 451 26.08 18.90 16.58
C ASP A 451 27.53 18.41 16.37
N PRO A 452 28.53 19.22 16.73
CA PRO A 452 29.94 18.85 16.61
C PRO A 452 30.35 17.68 17.54
N LEU A 453 29.49 17.28 18.49
CA LEU A 453 29.73 16.15 19.38
C LEU A 453 29.19 14.82 18.81
N GLY A 454 28.44 14.87 17.70
CA GLY A 454 27.96 13.70 16.96
C GLY A 454 26.92 12.85 17.71
N LYS A 455 26.09 13.47 18.55
CA LYS A 455 24.98 12.80 19.24
C LYS A 455 23.86 12.42 18.27
N ASP A 456 23.76 13.10 17.14
CA ASP A 456 22.86 12.80 16.02
C ASP A 456 23.35 11.67 15.09
N THR A 457 24.37 10.92 15.49
CA THR A 457 24.87 9.76 14.73
C THR A 457 24.24 8.43 15.13
N SER A 458 23.36 8.43 16.14
CA SER A 458 22.71 7.23 16.66
C SER A 458 21.20 7.37 16.74
N VAL A 459 20.50 6.25 16.61
CA VAL A 459 19.05 6.12 16.82
C VAL A 459 18.78 5.19 18.00
N GLU A 460 17.75 5.52 18.79
CA GLU A 460 17.24 4.68 19.86
C GLU A 460 16.07 3.84 19.36
N ALA A 461 15.97 2.59 19.82
CA ALA A 461 14.89 1.69 19.43
C ALA A 461 13.52 2.23 19.87
N GLY A 462 12.56 2.30 18.93
CA GLY A 462 11.18 2.71 19.18
C GLY A 462 10.97 4.22 19.37
N ASN A 463 12.04 5.01 19.48
CA ASN A 463 11.96 6.46 19.62
C ASN A 463 12.13 7.13 18.24
N PRO A 464 11.21 8.00 17.81
CA PRO A 464 11.32 8.68 16.52
C PRO A 464 12.49 9.67 16.52
N TYR A 465 13.37 9.56 15.51
CA TYR A 465 14.29 10.64 15.17
C TYR A 465 13.53 11.74 14.42
N VAL A 466 13.35 12.90 15.05
CA VAL A 466 12.49 13.97 14.52
C VAL A 466 13.32 15.07 13.88
N LEU A 467 13.18 15.21 12.57
CA LEU A 467 13.68 16.33 11.79
C LEU A 467 12.66 17.46 11.83
N ASN A 468 13.10 18.68 12.14
CA ASN A 468 12.28 19.88 12.07
C ASN A 468 12.74 20.71 10.86
N LEU A 469 11.92 20.75 9.82
CA LEU A 469 12.27 21.30 8.51
C LEU A 469 11.31 22.44 8.13
N ARG A 470 11.67 23.18 7.07
CA ARG A 470 10.82 24.20 6.44
C ARG A 470 10.81 23.99 4.93
N ALA A 471 9.65 24.12 4.32
CA ALA A 471 9.53 24.06 2.88
C ALA A 471 10.26 25.25 2.24
N ALA A 472 11.15 24.97 1.29
CA ALA A 472 11.95 25.93 0.56
C ALA A 472 12.21 25.41 -0.84
N LEU A 473 12.77 26.25 -1.71
CA LEU A 473 13.21 25.83 -3.04
C LEU A 473 14.29 24.72 -2.96
N PRO A 474 14.31 23.78 -3.92
CA PRO A 474 13.34 23.60 -5.01
C PRO A 474 12.01 22.98 -4.52
N PHE A 475 10.88 23.39 -5.13
CA PHE A 475 9.57 22.84 -4.79
C PHE A 475 9.26 21.57 -5.59
N GLY A 476 8.63 20.60 -4.93
CA GLY A 476 8.26 19.33 -5.52
C GLY A 476 8.38 18.19 -4.53
N ALA A 477 8.81 17.02 -5.00
CA ALA A 477 8.83 15.78 -4.21
C ALA A 477 10.21 15.53 -3.59
N ASP A 478 10.43 15.93 -2.34
CA ASP A 478 11.64 15.59 -1.57
C ASP A 478 11.52 14.19 -0.98
N HIS A 479 12.64 13.47 -0.85
CA HIS A 479 12.67 12.15 -0.21
C HIS A 479 13.74 12.10 0.87
N ILE A 480 13.33 11.92 2.12
CA ILE A 480 14.23 11.80 3.26
C ILE A 480 14.51 10.33 3.51
N VAL A 481 15.78 9.97 3.45
CA VAL A 481 16.27 8.60 3.58
C VAL A 481 17.05 8.47 4.87
N MET A 482 16.70 7.48 5.68
CA MET A 482 17.49 7.06 6.82
C MET A 482 18.08 5.67 6.54
N VAL A 483 19.39 5.57 6.72
CA VAL A 483 20.11 4.31 6.77
C VAL A 483 20.53 4.06 8.21
N ARG A 484 20.23 2.87 8.75
CA ARG A 484 20.63 2.46 10.10
C ARG A 484 21.48 1.20 10.05
N SER A 485 22.52 1.15 10.86
CA SER A 485 23.46 0.02 10.98
C SER A 485 23.84 -0.23 12.43
N SER A 486 24.12 -1.48 12.76
CA SER A 486 24.64 -1.90 14.06
C SER A 486 26.09 -1.43 14.28
N ASN A 487 26.81 -1.09 13.20
CA ASN A 487 28.19 -0.63 13.24
C ASN A 487 28.31 0.83 12.76
N PRO A 488 29.32 1.59 13.23
CA PRO A 488 29.58 2.93 12.71
C PRO A 488 29.81 2.92 11.20
N MET A 489 29.29 3.95 10.50
CA MET A 489 29.28 4.02 9.03
C MET A 489 30.16 5.16 8.44
N PRO A 490 31.43 5.32 8.85
CA PRO A 490 32.22 6.50 8.48
C PRO A 490 32.44 6.65 6.97
N ARG A 491 32.47 5.54 6.22
CA ARG A 491 32.60 5.58 4.76
C ARG A 491 31.34 6.11 4.08
N LEU A 492 30.16 5.63 4.48
CA LEU A 492 28.89 6.11 3.94
C LEU A 492 28.71 7.59 4.27
N VAL A 493 28.88 7.97 5.54
CA VAL A 493 28.81 9.37 5.97
C VAL A 493 29.81 10.24 5.20
N GLY A 494 31.05 9.79 5.03
CA GLY A 494 32.07 10.53 4.27
C GLY A 494 31.70 10.75 2.79
N VAL A 495 31.12 9.75 2.13
CA VAL A 495 30.64 9.87 0.75
C VAL A 495 29.44 10.82 0.67
N LEU A 496 28.47 10.66 1.57
CA LEU A 496 27.30 11.54 1.63
C LEU A 496 27.72 13.00 1.85
N SER A 497 28.62 13.26 2.80
CA SER A 497 29.15 14.61 3.05
C SER A 497 29.93 15.19 1.87
N ALA A 498 30.57 14.36 1.05
CA ALA A 498 31.27 14.83 -0.15
C ALA A 498 30.31 15.19 -1.30
N LEU A 499 29.11 14.61 -1.29
CA LEU A 499 28.06 14.85 -2.28
C LEU A 499 27.04 15.89 -1.81
N ASP A 500 27.14 16.35 -0.57
CA ASP A 500 26.22 17.31 0.03
C ASP A 500 26.15 18.61 -0.79
N GLY A 501 24.92 18.98 -1.18
CA GLY A 501 24.63 20.14 -2.01
C GLY A 501 24.85 19.95 -3.51
N TRP A 502 25.11 18.71 -3.97
CA TRP A 502 25.29 18.41 -5.40
C TRP A 502 24.18 17.49 -5.94
N PRO A 503 23.75 17.69 -7.21
CA PRO A 503 22.89 16.74 -7.90
C PRO A 503 23.52 15.35 -8.01
N LEU A 504 22.69 14.31 -7.90
CA LEU A 504 23.13 12.94 -8.11
C LEU A 504 23.66 12.72 -9.53
N SER A 505 24.73 11.93 -9.64
CA SER A 505 25.29 11.50 -10.92
C SER A 505 24.96 10.03 -11.18
N ALA A 506 24.49 9.74 -12.40
CA ALA A 506 24.20 8.38 -12.87
C ALA A 506 25.40 7.42 -12.71
N ASP A 507 26.62 7.92 -12.88
CA ASP A 507 27.85 7.13 -12.78
C ASP A 507 28.19 6.72 -11.35
N LEU A 508 27.71 7.49 -10.35
CA LEU A 508 27.97 7.26 -8.94
C LEU A 508 26.91 6.36 -8.29
N LEU A 509 25.71 6.27 -8.87
CA LEU A 509 24.59 5.52 -8.28
C LEU A 509 24.95 4.06 -7.94
N PRO A 510 25.61 3.27 -8.84
CA PRO A 510 25.93 1.88 -8.51
C PRO A 510 26.89 1.74 -7.33
N GLN A 511 27.81 2.70 -7.18
CA GLN A 511 28.79 2.70 -6.09
C GLN A 511 28.14 3.11 -4.77
N MET A 512 27.28 4.14 -4.80
CA MET A 512 26.50 4.56 -3.64
C MET A 512 25.55 3.44 -3.17
N LEU A 513 24.80 2.84 -4.10
CA LEU A 513 23.88 1.76 -3.78
C LEU A 513 24.59 0.57 -3.16
N LYS A 514 25.73 0.17 -3.75
CA LYS A 514 26.58 -0.91 -3.19
C LYS A 514 27.09 -0.57 -1.79
N LEU A 515 27.48 0.68 -1.55
CA LEU A 515 27.93 1.11 -0.23
C LEU A 515 26.80 1.04 0.81
N ILE A 516 25.59 1.47 0.44
CA ILE A 516 24.41 1.38 1.29
C ILE A 516 24.06 -0.09 1.54
N ASP A 517 23.99 -0.92 0.51
CA ASP A 517 23.70 -2.36 0.58
C ASP A 517 24.65 -3.10 1.54
N GLN A 518 25.94 -2.79 1.49
CA GLN A 518 26.96 -3.39 2.35
C GLN A 518 26.91 -2.94 3.82
N THR A 519 26.24 -1.84 4.12
CA THR A 519 26.31 -1.19 5.44
C THR A 519 24.97 -1.19 6.17
N ALA A 520 23.86 -1.06 5.44
CA ALA A 520 22.53 -0.87 5.98
C ALA A 520 21.96 -2.17 6.57
N ASP A 521 21.55 -2.12 7.83
CA ASP A 521 20.70 -3.13 8.45
C ASP A 521 19.21 -2.75 8.32
N ALA A 522 18.90 -1.44 8.33
CA ALA A 522 17.59 -0.90 8.00
C ALA A 522 17.68 0.29 7.05
N ILE A 523 16.61 0.48 6.27
CA ILE A 523 16.41 1.65 5.40
C ILE A 523 14.97 2.14 5.58
N GLY A 524 14.80 3.46 5.74
CA GLY A 524 13.50 4.13 5.71
C GLY A 524 13.53 5.29 4.72
N ILE A 525 12.41 5.51 4.05
CA ILE A 525 12.26 6.58 3.07
C ILE A 525 10.93 7.28 3.35
N ALA A 526 10.96 8.59 3.56
CA ALA A 526 9.79 9.43 3.77
C ALA A 526 9.71 10.48 2.66
N ALA A 527 8.62 10.46 1.88
CA ALA A 527 8.36 11.44 0.84
C ALA A 527 7.71 12.70 1.41
N VAL A 528 8.08 13.86 0.88
CA VAL A 528 7.60 15.18 1.30
C VAL A 528 7.32 16.02 0.07
N TYR A 529 6.11 16.58 -0.05
CA TYR A 529 5.73 17.41 -1.19
C TYR A 529 5.68 18.86 -0.75
N THR A 530 6.43 19.72 -1.43
CA THR A 530 6.48 21.16 -1.16
C THR A 530 5.96 21.95 -2.36
N GLU A 531 5.36 23.11 -2.10
CA GLU A 531 4.82 23.98 -3.15
C GLU A 531 5.10 25.46 -2.87
N PRO A 532 5.10 26.33 -3.90
CA PRO A 532 5.18 27.79 -3.70
C PRO A 532 4.06 28.30 -2.80
N ALA A 533 4.31 29.36 -2.04
CA ALA A 533 3.22 30.07 -1.36
C ALA A 533 2.27 30.68 -2.40
N GLY A 534 0.98 30.32 -2.32
CA GLY A 534 -0.08 30.82 -3.21
C GLY A 534 -0.48 32.27 -2.98
#